data_AF-A0A2M9BMA4-F1
#
_entry.id   AF-A0A2M9BMA4-F1
#
_cell.length_a   1.000
_cell.length_b   1.000
_cell.length_c   1.000
_cell.angle_alpha   90.00
_cell.angle_beta   90.00
_cell.angle_gamma   90.00
#
_symmetry.space_group_name_H-M   'P 1'
#
loop_
_entity.id
_entity.type
_entity.pdbx_description
1 polymer ?
#
loop_
_entity_poly.entity_id
_entity_poly.type
_entity_poly.pdbx_seq_one_letter_code
_entity_poly.pdbx_strand_id
1 'polypeptide(L)'
;MKRTLLFLSLAAGLLTACQRTEVEPAPEPAICPIGPLECIDPTRINLNAGCTAQYDPVCGCDGKTYSNACVADNAGVRFYTKGACATKAN
;
A
#
# COMPACT_ATOMS: atom_id res chain seq x y z
N MET A 1 -29.11 -46.44 39.28
CA MET A 1 -29.44 -45.16 39.97
C MET A 1 -28.33 -44.17 39.68
N LYS A 2 -28.42 -43.44 38.56
CA LYS A 2 -28.66 -41.97 38.48
C LYS A 2 -27.63 -41.12 39.25
N ARG A 3 -26.60 -40.65 38.54
CA ARG A 3 -26.05 -39.27 38.68
C ARG A 3 -25.56 -38.77 37.32
N THR A 4 -26.53 -38.50 36.46
CA THR A 4 -26.41 -37.64 35.28
C THR A 4 -26.01 -36.24 35.74
N LEU A 5 -24.73 -35.87 35.61
CA LEU A 5 -24.32 -34.47 35.69
C LEU A 5 -24.41 -33.87 34.29
N LEU A 6 -25.60 -33.34 34.01
CA LEU A 6 -25.88 -32.45 32.89
C LEU A 6 -24.95 -31.23 32.99
N PHE A 7 -23.95 -31.15 32.12
CA PHE A 7 -23.27 -29.89 31.79
C PHE A 7 -24.21 -29.03 30.93
N LEU A 8 -25.22 -28.45 31.60
CA LEU A 8 -26.08 -27.40 31.06
C LEU A 8 -25.41 -26.05 31.37
N SER A 9 -24.31 -25.74 30.69
CA SER A 9 -23.85 -24.37 30.52
C SER A 9 -24.30 -23.89 29.15
N LEU A 10 -25.57 -23.50 29.08
CA LEU A 10 -26.09 -22.54 28.11
C LEU A 10 -25.39 -21.20 28.35
N ALA A 11 -24.19 -21.05 27.78
CA ALA A 11 -23.63 -19.76 27.49
C ALA A 11 -23.39 -19.75 25.97
N ALA A 12 -24.20 -18.96 25.28
CA ALA A 12 -23.99 -18.60 23.89
C ALA A 12 -22.66 -17.85 23.74
N GLY A 13 -21.56 -18.58 23.71
CA GLY A 13 -20.27 -18.11 23.19
C GLY A 13 -20.30 -18.28 21.68
N LEU A 14 -20.94 -17.33 20.99
CA LEU A 14 -20.77 -17.16 19.55
C LEU A 14 -19.29 -17.28 19.23
N LEU A 15 -18.97 -18.25 18.37
CA LEU A 15 -17.72 -18.43 17.66
C LEU A 15 -16.64 -17.43 18.08
N THR A 16 -15.81 -17.84 19.03
CA THR A 16 -14.43 -17.35 19.09
C THR A 16 -13.69 -17.89 17.87
N ALA A 17 -14.13 -17.51 16.66
CA ALA A 17 -13.27 -17.47 15.49
C ALA A 17 -12.31 -16.32 15.78
N CYS A 18 -11.13 -16.70 16.27
CA CYS A 18 -9.96 -15.87 16.52
C CYS A 18 -10.01 -14.51 15.80
N GLN A 19 -10.54 -13.49 16.45
CA GLN A 19 -10.35 -12.11 16.05
C GLN A 19 -8.91 -11.74 16.40
N ARG A 20 -7.96 -12.21 15.61
CA ARG A 20 -6.63 -11.65 15.48
C ARG A 20 -6.10 -11.95 14.08
N THR A 21 -6.35 -11.05 13.14
CA THR A 21 -5.28 -10.75 12.18
C THR A 21 -4.20 -10.05 12.99
N GLU A 22 -3.28 -10.85 13.51
CA GLU A 22 -2.04 -10.35 14.07
C GLU A 22 -1.34 -9.62 12.92
N VAL A 23 -1.43 -8.29 12.91
CA VAL A 23 -0.44 -7.48 12.21
C VAL A 23 0.81 -7.61 13.08
N GLU A 24 1.63 -8.61 12.77
CA GLU A 24 2.98 -8.66 13.33
C GLU A 24 3.69 -7.36 12.96
N PRO A 25 4.23 -6.61 13.93
CA PRO A 25 5.10 -5.49 13.62
C PRO A 25 6.40 -6.06 13.07
N ALA A 26 6.50 -6.10 11.73
CA ALA A 26 7.73 -6.47 11.06
C ALA A 26 8.87 -5.54 11.53
N PRO A 27 10.02 -6.07 11.95
CA PRO A 27 11.18 -5.26 12.28
C PRO A 27 11.68 -4.58 10.99
N GLU A 28 12.08 -3.31 11.09
CA GLU A 28 12.53 -2.51 9.96
C GLU A 28 13.72 -3.13 9.19
N PRO A 29 13.92 -2.81 7.89
CA PRO A 29 13.03 -2.09 6.98
C PRO A 29 12.37 -3.07 6.01
N ALA A 30 11.20 -3.59 6.37
CA ALA A 30 10.47 -4.55 5.55
C ALA A 30 9.93 -3.89 4.26
N ILE A 31 10.35 -4.46 3.15
CA ILE A 31 9.84 -4.25 1.80
C ILE A 31 8.37 -4.75 1.77
N CYS A 32 7.40 -3.82 1.73
CA CYS A 32 6.00 -3.91 1.27
C CYS A 32 4.93 -4.79 2.00
N PRO A 33 3.72 -4.23 2.27
CA PRO A 33 2.44 -4.96 2.23
C PRO A 33 1.64 -4.66 0.96
N ILE A 34 2.30 -4.21 -0.11
CA ILE A 34 1.68 -4.08 -1.43
C ILE A 34 2.63 -4.72 -2.41
N GLY A 35 2.18 -5.81 -3.04
CA GLY A 35 2.97 -6.54 -4.02
C GLY A 35 3.49 -5.65 -5.17
N PRO A 36 4.24 -6.25 -6.11
CA PRO A 36 4.93 -5.54 -7.20
C PRO A 36 4.03 -4.89 -8.27
N LEU A 37 2.80 -4.45 -7.93
CA LEU A 37 1.86 -3.92 -8.91
C LEU A 37 1.07 -2.65 -8.52
N GLU A 38 1.26 -2.07 -7.34
CA GLU A 38 0.70 -0.74 -7.11
C GLU A 38 1.79 0.30 -7.33
N CYS A 39 1.91 0.71 -8.59
CA CYS A 39 2.78 1.82 -8.97
C CYS A 39 2.23 3.17 -8.46
N ILE A 40 0.91 3.34 -8.52
CA ILE A 40 0.21 4.55 -8.10
C ILE A 40 -0.49 4.30 -6.77
N ASP A 41 -0.24 5.17 -5.80
CA ASP A 41 -0.93 5.26 -4.51
C ASP A 41 -1.93 6.42 -4.54
N PRO A 42 -3.25 6.14 -4.63
CA PRO A 42 -4.29 7.16 -4.68
C PRO A 42 -4.30 8.08 -3.47
N THR A 43 -3.80 7.61 -2.31
CA THR A 43 -3.80 8.40 -1.07
C THR A 43 -2.74 9.51 -1.07
N ARG A 44 -1.76 9.44 -1.98
CA ARG A 44 -0.68 10.44 -2.14
C ARG A 44 -0.97 11.48 -3.22
N ILE A 45 -2.07 11.33 -3.95
CA ILE A 45 -2.43 12.28 -5.00
C ILE A 45 -2.80 13.61 -4.36
N ASN A 46 -2.04 14.65 -4.70
CA ASN A 46 -2.27 16.01 -4.20
C ASN A 46 -2.28 17.02 -5.35
N LEU A 47 -3.48 17.32 -5.84
CA LEU A 47 -3.70 18.27 -6.94
C LEU A 47 -3.46 19.73 -6.55
N ASN A 48 -3.38 20.02 -5.24
CA ASN A 48 -3.17 21.37 -4.71
C ASN A 48 -1.71 21.62 -4.31
N ALA A 49 -0.83 20.63 -4.46
CA ALA A 49 0.58 20.78 -4.13
C ALA A 49 1.28 21.71 -5.12
N GLY A 50 2.09 22.63 -4.60
CA GLY A 50 2.98 23.47 -5.40
C GLY A 50 4.31 22.76 -5.64
N CYS A 51 4.66 22.56 -6.90
CA CYS A 51 6.00 22.11 -7.30
C CYS A 51 6.77 23.23 -7.97
N THR A 52 8.11 23.19 -7.85
CA THR A 52 8.96 24.10 -8.63
C THR A 52 8.82 23.82 -10.13
N ALA A 53 9.07 24.84 -10.95
CA ALA A 53 9.09 24.70 -12.41
C ALA A 53 10.42 24.13 -12.95
N GLN A 54 11.32 23.65 -12.07
CA GLN A 54 12.58 23.04 -12.48
C GLN A 54 12.30 21.78 -13.29
N TYR A 55 12.96 21.66 -14.43
CA TYR A 55 12.93 20.46 -15.24
C TYR A 55 14.08 19.53 -14.81
N ASP A 56 13.73 18.42 -14.17
CA ASP A 56 14.64 17.34 -13.76
C ASP A 56 13.85 16.01 -13.86
N PRO A 57 13.68 15.48 -15.08
CA PRO A 57 12.64 14.52 -15.36
C PRO A 57 12.88 13.19 -14.66
N VAL A 58 11.78 12.51 -14.32
CA VAL A 58 11.79 11.16 -13.76
C VAL A 58 10.83 10.25 -14.51
N CYS A 59 11.15 8.97 -14.60
CA CYS A 59 10.33 7.95 -15.23
C CYS A 59 9.60 7.14 -14.16
N GLY A 60 8.28 7.31 -14.09
CA GLY A 60 7.42 6.56 -13.16
C GLY A 60 7.34 5.07 -13.50
N CYS A 61 7.06 4.25 -12.50
CA CYS A 61 6.73 2.84 -12.68
C CYS A 61 5.48 2.60 -13.56
N ASP A 62 4.71 3.65 -13.86
CA ASP A 62 3.55 3.64 -14.75
C ASP A 62 3.95 3.94 -16.21
N GLY A 63 5.26 4.07 -16.46
CA GLY A 63 5.83 4.35 -17.77
C GLY A 63 5.64 5.80 -18.22
N LYS A 64 5.22 6.71 -17.33
CA LYS A 64 5.08 8.13 -17.65
C LYS A 64 6.30 8.94 -17.20
N THR A 65 6.69 9.89 -18.03
CA THR A 65 7.69 10.89 -17.67
C THR A 65 7.02 12.03 -16.91
N TYR A 66 7.55 12.36 -15.73
CA TYR A 66 7.16 13.52 -14.95
C TYR A 66 8.24 14.60 -15.06
N SER A 67 7.84 15.88 -15.04
CA SER A 67 8.78 17.01 -15.21
C SER A 67 9.81 17.12 -14.09
N ASN A 68 9.45 16.69 -12.89
CA ASN A 68 10.35 16.51 -11.75
C ASN A 68 9.75 15.54 -10.72
N ALA A 69 10.57 15.17 -9.73
CA ALA A 69 10.20 14.27 -8.64
C ALA A 69 8.96 14.75 -7.87
N CYS A 70 8.85 16.05 -7.57
CA CYS A 70 7.69 16.61 -6.86
C CYS A 70 6.38 16.35 -7.62
N VAL A 71 6.38 16.50 -8.94
CA VAL A 71 5.18 16.23 -9.76
C VAL A 71 4.85 14.73 -9.77
N ALA A 72 5.86 13.86 -9.79
CA ALA A 72 5.65 12.40 -9.69
C ALA A 72 5.07 11.99 -8.34
N ASP A 73 5.62 12.50 -7.24
CA ASP A 73 5.16 12.21 -5.88
C ASP A 73 3.69 12.63 -5.68
N ASN A 74 3.34 13.85 -6.12
CA ASN A 74 1.97 14.37 -6.02
C ASN A 74 0.99 13.73 -7.01
N ALA A 75 1.49 13.03 -8.03
CA ALA A 75 0.68 12.16 -8.89
C ALA A 75 0.46 10.77 -8.28
N GLY A 76 0.98 10.53 -7.07
CA GLY A 76 0.86 9.27 -6.35
C GLY A 76 1.85 8.20 -6.83
N VAL A 77 2.85 8.54 -7.63
CA VAL A 77 3.84 7.57 -8.11
C VAL A 77 4.73 7.12 -6.96
N ARG A 78 4.76 5.82 -6.68
CA ARG A 78 5.54 5.26 -5.57
C ARG A 78 7.00 5.07 -5.90
N PHE A 79 7.31 4.80 -7.17
CA PHE A 79 8.66 4.50 -7.64
C PHE A 79 8.92 5.15 -8.98
N TYR A 80 10.09 5.78 -9.11
CA TYR A 80 10.56 6.33 -10.37
C TYR A 80 12.08 6.27 -10.46
N THR A 81 12.59 6.30 -11.68
CA THR A 81 14.03 6.42 -11.98
C THR A 81 14.35 7.82 -12.49
N LYS A 82 15.60 8.25 -12.32
CA LYS A 82 16.07 9.52 -12.89
C LYS A 82 16.08 9.46 -14.42
N GLY A 83 15.72 10.57 -15.04
CA GLY A 83 15.61 10.71 -16.49
C GLY A 83 14.19 10.47 -16.99
N ALA A 84 13.92 10.92 -18.21
CA ALA A 84 12.66 10.63 -18.90
C ALA A 84 12.55 9.13 -19.22
N CYS A 85 11.31 8.62 -19.30
CA CYS A 85 11.08 7.26 -19.79
C CYS A 85 11.60 7.13 -21.22
N ALA A 86 12.11 5.94 -21.56
CA ALA A 86 12.49 5.63 -22.93
C ALA A 86 11.25 5.78 -23.82
N THR A 87 11.24 6.80 -24.68
CA THR A 87 10.28 6.86 -25.78
C THR A 87 10.54 5.63 -26.63
N LYS A 88 9.52 4.80 -26.86
CA LYS A 88 9.64 3.75 -27.88
C LYS A 88 9.94 4.47 -29.19
N ALA A 89 11.21 4.44 -29.62
CA ALA A 89 11.57 4.83 -30.98
C ALA A 89 10.80 3.88 -31.89
N ASN A 90 9.96 4.47 -32.74
CA ASN A 90 9.16 3.77 -33.73
C ASN A 90 10.05 3.24 -34.86
#